data_AF-A0AAT9IHM9-F1
#
_entry.id   AF-A0AAT9IHM9-F1
#
_cell.length_a   1.000
_cell.length_b   1.000
_cell.length_c   1.000
_cell.angle_alpha   90.00
_cell.angle_beta   90.00
_cell.angle_gamma   90.00
#
_symmetry.space_group_name_H-M   'P 1'
#
loop_
_entity.id
_entity.type
_entity.pdbx_description
1 polymer ?
#
loop_
_entity_poly.entity_id
_entity_poly.type
_entity_poly.pdbx_seq_one_letter_code
_entity_poly.pdbx_strand_id
1 'polypeptide(L)'
;MKKRTMVVSASLGATALVAAGAVAAFGGSFTNPEAGPLPDGVKVVTQEVYDKAFSEFSACMKDGGSPLFGEREVGQVKEFSYMDTGQAVYDKCYVAFAPVDFQWQIAHSYESETFVQYRECLTDMGITPGKDADTILAQVEESGLDVQRCFAPEK
;
A
#
# COMPACT_ATOMS: atom_id res chain seq x y z
N MET A 1 -29.05 31.80 -55.02
CA MET A 1 -30.27 31.14 -54.48
C MET A 1 -30.07 29.63 -54.47
N LYS A 2 -30.69 28.95 -53.49
CA LYS A 2 -30.72 27.50 -53.20
C LYS A 2 -29.52 26.95 -52.41
N LYS A 3 -29.69 26.19 -51.33
CA LYS A 3 -30.74 25.99 -50.31
C LYS A 3 -30.04 25.10 -49.27
N ARG A 4 -30.05 25.48 -47.99
CA ARG A 4 -29.53 24.67 -46.89
C ARG A 4 -30.40 23.42 -46.74
N THR A 5 -29.78 22.23 -46.67
CA THR A 5 -30.46 21.01 -46.23
C THR A 5 -29.74 20.50 -44.99
N MET A 6 -30.35 20.74 -43.83
CA MET A 6 -30.03 20.03 -42.60
C MET A 6 -30.59 18.62 -42.72
N VAL A 7 -29.75 17.60 -42.48
CA VAL A 7 -30.22 16.24 -42.20
C VAL A 7 -29.89 15.96 -40.74
N VAL A 8 -30.92 16.04 -39.91
CA VAL A 8 -30.95 15.45 -38.58
C VAL A 8 -31.06 13.95 -38.80
N SER A 9 -30.00 13.21 -38.46
CA SER A 9 -30.06 11.75 -38.42
C SER A 9 -29.90 11.32 -36.97
N ALA A 10 -31.00 10.86 -36.39
CA ALA A 10 -31.07 10.26 -35.08
C ALA A 10 -30.46 8.86 -35.14
N SER A 11 -29.36 8.64 -34.44
CA SER A 11 -28.80 7.32 -34.15
C SER A 11 -29.04 7.00 -32.68
N LEU A 12 -30.19 6.37 -32.41
CA LEU A 12 -30.36 5.50 -31.25
C LEU A 12 -29.60 4.19 -31.58
N GLY A 13 -28.51 3.92 -30.88
CA GLY A 13 -27.68 2.74 -31.13
C GLY A 13 -26.83 2.38 -29.92
N ALA A 14 -27.46 1.65 -28.99
CA ALA A 14 -26.89 0.78 -27.97
C ALA A 14 -25.49 1.13 -27.44
N THR A 15 -25.47 1.79 -26.27
CA THR A 15 -24.37 1.78 -25.31
C THR A 15 -24.12 0.34 -24.83
N ALA A 16 -23.27 -0.40 -25.53
CA ALA A 16 -22.60 -1.56 -24.96
C ALA A 16 -21.35 -1.06 -24.24
N LEU A 17 -21.54 -0.50 -23.05
CA LEU A 17 -20.48 -0.35 -22.06
C LEU A 17 -20.06 -1.77 -21.68
N VAL A 18 -19.04 -2.29 -22.35
CA VAL A 18 -18.26 -3.41 -21.82
C VAL A 18 -17.49 -2.83 -20.64
N ALA A 19 -18.13 -2.82 -19.48
CA ALA A 19 -17.47 -2.70 -18.20
C ALA A 19 -16.63 -3.95 -18.00
N ALA A 20 -15.46 -4.00 -18.64
CA ALA A 20 -14.37 -4.85 -18.20
C ALA A 20 -13.95 -4.28 -16.84
N GLY A 21 -14.48 -4.90 -15.78
CA GLY A 21 -14.23 -4.53 -14.41
C GLY A 21 -12.73 -4.45 -14.16
N ALA A 22 -12.23 -3.22 -14.04
CA ALA A 22 -11.10 -2.96 -13.19
C ALA A 22 -11.58 -3.28 -11.77
N VAL A 23 -11.35 -4.52 -11.34
CA VAL A 23 -11.36 -4.85 -9.92
C VAL A 23 -10.25 -3.99 -9.34
N ALA A 24 -10.61 -2.87 -8.72
CA ALA A 24 -9.67 -2.08 -7.96
C ALA A 24 -9.20 -2.98 -6.80
N ALA A 25 -8.04 -3.60 -6.97
CA ALA A 25 -7.35 -4.27 -5.89
C ALA A 25 -6.77 -3.16 -5.00
N PHE A 26 -7.40 -2.91 -3.86
CA PHE A 26 -6.82 -2.05 -2.85
C PHE A 26 -5.70 -2.83 -2.18
N GLY A 27 -4.45 -2.43 -2.44
CA GLY A 27 -3.26 -2.97 -1.78
C GLY A 27 -3.20 -2.42 -0.36
N GLY A 28 -3.27 -3.31 0.63
CA GLY A 28 -3.19 -2.93 2.04
C GLY A 28 -1.75 -2.95 2.53
N SER A 29 -1.03 -1.83 2.38
CA SER A 29 0.14 -1.52 3.21
C SER A 29 0.39 -0.01 3.17
N PHE A 30 -0.46 0.72 3.91
CA PHE A 30 -0.23 2.13 4.22
C PHE A 30 -0.24 2.25 5.73
N THR A 31 0.76 2.92 6.30
CA THR A 31 0.83 3.21 7.73
C THR A 31 -0.43 3.97 8.14
N ASN A 32 -1.22 3.40 9.06
CA ASN A 32 -2.44 4.01 9.58
C ASN A 32 -2.17 4.70 10.94
N PRO A 33 -1.96 6.03 10.98
CA PRO A 33 -1.71 6.75 12.23
C PRO A 33 -2.91 6.74 13.19
N GLU A 34 -4.11 6.34 12.75
CA GLU A 34 -5.30 6.15 13.60
C GLU A 34 -5.41 4.72 14.15
N ALA A 35 -4.42 3.85 13.91
CA ALA A 35 -4.39 2.54 14.50
C ALA A 35 -4.31 2.68 16.03
N GLY A 36 -5.35 2.22 16.72
CA GLY A 36 -5.53 2.34 18.17
C GLY A 36 -4.42 1.65 19.00
N PRO A 37 -4.64 1.42 20.31
CA PRO A 37 -3.61 0.81 21.14
C PRO A 37 -3.30 -0.62 20.71
N LEU A 38 -2.07 -1.08 20.99
CA LEU A 38 -1.69 -2.49 20.84
C LEU A 38 -2.59 -3.40 21.69
N PRO A 39 -2.76 -4.68 21.30
CA PRO A 39 -3.50 -5.65 22.09
C PRO A 39 -2.97 -5.77 23.53
N ASP A 40 -3.85 -6.10 24.48
CA ASP A 40 -3.47 -6.26 25.89
C ASP A 40 -2.29 -7.23 26.07
N GLY A 41 -1.29 -6.78 26.83
CA GLY A 41 -0.07 -7.55 27.09
C GLY A 41 1.00 -7.43 25.99
N VAL A 42 0.71 -6.82 24.86
CA VAL A 42 1.69 -6.54 23.80
C VAL A 42 2.33 -5.17 24.04
N LYS A 43 3.62 -5.17 24.39
CA LYS A 43 4.42 -3.94 24.55
C LYS A 43 5.35 -3.66 23.38
N VAL A 44 5.74 -4.71 22.67
CA VAL A 44 6.62 -4.67 21.49
C VAL A 44 6.04 -5.65 20.49
N VAL A 45 5.92 -5.23 19.23
CA VAL A 45 5.53 -6.13 18.15
C VAL A 45 6.77 -6.90 17.71
N THR A 46 6.82 -8.18 18.06
CA THR A 46 7.81 -9.13 17.52
C THR A 46 7.26 -9.80 16.27
N GLN A 47 8.12 -10.50 15.51
CA GLN A 47 7.68 -11.23 14.32
C GLN A 47 6.57 -12.24 14.63
N GLU A 48 6.68 -12.96 15.76
CA GLU A 48 5.65 -13.88 16.22
C GLU A 48 4.30 -13.19 16.47
N VAL A 49 4.33 -12.00 17.11
CA VAL A 49 3.11 -11.20 17.34
C VAL A 49 2.51 -10.74 16.02
N TYR A 50 3.35 -10.29 15.08
CA TYR A 50 2.92 -9.83 13.77
C TYR A 50 2.29 -10.95 12.94
N ASP A 51 2.98 -12.08 12.80
CA ASP A 51 2.50 -13.25 12.05
C ASP A 51 1.21 -13.82 12.67
N LYS A 52 1.12 -13.87 14.00
CA LYS A 52 -0.11 -14.28 14.69
C LYS A 52 -1.27 -13.34 14.39
N ALA A 53 -1.06 -12.03 14.50
CA ALA A 53 -2.10 -11.04 14.26
C ALA A 53 -2.55 -11.04 12.79
N PHE A 54 -1.60 -11.20 11.84
CA PHE A 54 -1.91 -11.35 10.43
C PHE A 54 -2.72 -12.63 10.14
N SER A 55 -2.35 -13.75 10.77
CA SER A 55 -3.08 -15.02 10.66
C SER A 55 -4.53 -14.90 11.16
N GLU A 56 -4.74 -14.22 12.30
CA GLU A 56 -6.07 -13.94 12.84
C GLU A 56 -6.89 -13.04 11.92
N PHE A 57 -6.27 -12.01 11.34
CA PHE A 57 -6.89 -11.15 10.33
C PHE A 57 -7.29 -11.93 9.08
N SER A 58 -6.37 -12.73 8.51
CA SER A 58 -6.62 -13.56 7.33
C SER A 58 -7.75 -14.58 7.57
N ALA A 59 -7.77 -15.21 8.75
CA ALA A 59 -8.84 -16.10 9.16
C ALA A 59 -10.20 -15.36 9.25
N CYS A 60 -10.24 -14.19 9.87
CA CYS A 60 -11.46 -13.37 9.96
C CYS A 60 -12.00 -12.98 8.57
N MET A 61 -11.11 -12.57 7.66
CA MET A 61 -11.44 -12.24 6.27
C MET A 61 -12.05 -13.42 5.53
N LYS A 62 -11.43 -14.60 5.68
CA LYS A 62 -11.92 -15.86 5.11
C LYS A 62 -13.29 -16.25 5.67
N ASP A 63 -13.50 -16.16 6.98
CA ASP A 63 -14.77 -16.48 7.63
C ASP A 63 -15.89 -15.51 7.24
N GLY A 64 -15.54 -14.25 6.95
CA GLY A 64 -16.45 -13.25 6.37
C GLY A 64 -16.71 -13.41 4.88
N GLY A 65 -16.17 -14.44 4.22
CA GLY A 65 -16.37 -14.69 2.79
C GLY A 65 -15.57 -13.78 1.86
N SER A 66 -14.58 -13.05 2.40
CA SER A 66 -13.70 -12.14 1.64
C SER A 66 -12.23 -12.53 1.85
N PRO A 67 -11.79 -13.73 1.42
CA PRO A 67 -10.43 -14.18 1.64
C PRO A 67 -9.41 -13.22 0.98
N LEU A 68 -8.24 -13.12 1.61
CA LEU A 68 -7.12 -12.40 1.03
C LEU A 68 -6.58 -13.11 -0.21
N PHE A 69 -5.96 -12.37 -1.11
CA PHE A 69 -5.22 -12.89 -2.26
C PHE A 69 -4.01 -12.01 -2.56
N GLY A 70 -3.09 -12.53 -3.38
CA GLY A 70 -1.84 -11.83 -3.68
C GLY A 70 -0.95 -11.65 -2.45
N GLU A 71 -1.12 -12.49 -1.43
CA GLU A 71 -0.33 -12.45 -0.19
C GLU A 71 1.15 -12.69 -0.51
N ARG A 72 2.00 -11.75 -0.09
CA ARG A 72 3.46 -11.85 -0.22
C ARG A 72 4.14 -11.08 0.91
N GLU A 73 5.40 -11.38 1.13
CA GLU A 73 6.25 -10.63 2.04
C GLU A 73 7.14 -9.69 1.22
N VAL A 74 7.13 -8.40 1.54
CA VAL A 74 8.03 -7.38 0.97
C VAL A 74 8.86 -6.80 2.09
N GLY A 75 10.16 -7.09 2.07
CA GLY A 75 11.01 -6.90 3.26
C GLY A 75 10.54 -7.84 4.37
N GLN A 76 10.03 -7.26 5.46
CA GLN A 76 9.41 -8.01 6.57
C GLN A 76 7.90 -7.75 6.70
N VAL A 77 7.30 -7.00 5.77
CA VAL A 77 5.88 -6.59 5.84
C VAL A 77 5.03 -7.52 4.97
N LYS A 78 3.84 -7.90 5.46
CA LYS A 78 2.86 -8.65 4.68
C LYS A 78 2.09 -7.70 3.77
N GLU A 79 2.20 -7.90 2.47
CA GLU A 79 1.33 -7.30 1.49
C GLU A 79 0.21 -8.27 1.10
N PHE A 80 -0.99 -7.74 0.91
CA PHE A 80 -2.15 -8.52 0.52
C PHE A 80 -3.14 -7.65 -0.25
N SER A 81 -4.11 -8.32 -0.88
CA SER A 81 -5.25 -7.71 -1.55
C SER A 81 -6.53 -8.43 -1.16
N TYR A 82 -7.66 -7.75 -1.31
CA TYR A 82 -9.00 -8.31 -1.17
C TYR A 82 -9.93 -7.70 -2.22
N MET A 83 -11.09 -8.31 -2.43
CA MET A 83 -12.07 -7.79 -3.40
C MET A 83 -12.78 -6.58 -2.79
N ASP A 84 -13.06 -5.55 -3.59
CA ASP A 84 -13.78 -4.34 -3.16
C ASP A 84 -15.13 -4.65 -2.46
N THR A 85 -15.83 -5.69 -2.92
CA THR A 85 -17.06 -6.19 -2.28
C THR A 85 -16.87 -6.66 -0.83
N GLY A 86 -15.62 -6.88 -0.41
CA GLY A 86 -15.22 -7.30 0.93
C GLY A 86 -14.89 -6.16 1.88
N GLN A 87 -15.04 -4.89 1.50
CA GLN A 87 -14.68 -3.73 2.34
C GLN A 87 -15.29 -3.81 3.75
N ALA A 88 -16.57 -4.14 3.86
CA ALA A 88 -17.24 -4.23 5.16
C ALA A 88 -16.66 -5.34 6.07
N VAL A 89 -16.15 -6.43 5.46
CA VAL A 89 -15.46 -7.50 6.19
C VAL A 89 -14.07 -7.04 6.58
N TYR A 90 -13.35 -6.38 5.67
CA TYR A 90 -12.05 -5.78 5.93
C TYR A 90 -12.11 -4.79 7.10
N ASP A 91 -13.00 -3.81 7.08
CA ASP A 91 -13.13 -2.80 8.14
C ASP A 91 -13.39 -3.46 9.51
N LYS A 92 -14.14 -4.56 9.53
CA LYS A 92 -14.41 -5.32 10.74
C LYS A 92 -13.18 -6.11 11.21
N CYS A 93 -12.51 -6.82 10.31
CA CYS A 93 -11.43 -7.74 10.62
C CYS A 93 -10.09 -7.04 10.87
N TYR A 94 -9.83 -5.95 10.14
CA TYR A 94 -8.57 -5.25 10.16
C TYR A 94 -8.36 -4.43 11.45
N VAL A 95 -9.43 -4.02 12.14
CA VAL A 95 -9.32 -3.21 13.38
C VAL A 95 -8.42 -3.83 14.45
N ALA A 96 -8.43 -5.16 14.60
CA ALA A 96 -7.57 -5.85 15.58
C ALA A 96 -6.10 -5.95 15.11
N PHE A 97 -5.88 -6.04 13.81
CA PHE A 97 -4.55 -6.16 13.21
C PHE A 97 -3.87 -4.79 13.02
N ALA A 98 -4.64 -3.74 12.78
CA ALA A 98 -4.15 -2.41 12.42
C ALA A 98 -3.10 -1.84 13.38
N PRO A 99 -3.24 -1.91 14.72
CA PRO A 99 -2.20 -1.44 15.65
C PRO A 99 -0.89 -2.19 15.53
N VAL A 100 -0.98 -3.50 15.33
CA VAL A 100 0.18 -4.39 15.20
C VAL A 100 0.88 -4.12 13.87
N ASP A 101 0.12 -4.05 12.79
CA ASP A 101 0.63 -3.81 11.44
C ASP A 101 1.25 -2.40 11.32
N PHE A 102 0.63 -1.38 11.89
CA PHE A 102 1.18 -0.03 11.92
C PHE A 102 2.53 0.04 12.64
N GLN A 103 2.62 -0.50 13.86
CA GLN A 103 3.87 -0.52 14.62
C GLN A 103 4.95 -1.34 13.91
N TRP A 104 4.58 -2.47 13.30
CA TRP A 104 5.49 -3.31 12.54
C TRP A 104 6.03 -2.59 11.30
N GLN A 105 5.16 -1.97 10.51
CA GLN A 105 5.54 -1.20 9.32
C GLN A 105 6.44 -0.01 9.67
N ILE A 106 6.20 0.68 10.79
CA ILE A 106 7.11 1.73 11.26
C ILE A 106 8.49 1.15 11.57
N ALA A 107 8.54 0.08 12.36
CA ALA A 107 9.80 -0.53 12.78
C ALA A 107 10.64 -1.05 11.59
N HIS A 108 9.98 -1.47 10.51
CA HIS A 108 10.62 -2.04 9.32
C HIS A 108 10.62 -1.10 8.11
N SER A 109 10.15 0.14 8.27
CA SER A 109 10.15 1.15 7.20
C SER A 109 11.54 1.38 6.62
N TYR A 110 12.57 1.36 7.47
CA TYR A 110 13.97 1.46 7.09
C TYR A 110 14.41 0.33 6.15
N GLU A 111 13.85 -0.86 6.24
CA GLU A 111 14.24 -2.00 5.41
C GLU A 111 13.49 -2.07 4.06
N SER A 112 12.50 -1.20 3.86
CA SER A 112 11.75 -1.15 2.59
C SER A 112 12.65 -0.79 1.41
N GLU A 113 12.26 -1.24 0.21
CA GLU A 113 12.97 -0.97 -1.04
C GLU A 113 13.22 0.52 -1.25
N THR A 114 12.22 1.36 -0.97
CA THR A 114 12.34 2.83 -0.99
C THR A 114 13.51 3.33 -0.15
N PHE A 115 13.63 2.85 1.09
CA PHE A 115 14.69 3.28 2.00
C PHE A 115 16.05 2.66 1.66
N VAL A 116 16.07 1.46 1.08
CA VAL A 116 17.29 0.90 0.48
C VAL A 116 17.78 1.84 -0.62
N GLN A 117 16.90 2.26 -1.52
CA GLN A 117 17.25 3.12 -2.64
C GLN A 117 17.69 4.52 -2.21
N TYR A 118 17.05 5.10 -1.18
CA TYR A 118 17.53 6.34 -0.58
C TYR A 118 18.93 6.20 0.04
N ARG A 119 19.23 5.10 0.73
CA ARG A 119 20.58 4.86 1.27
C ARG A 119 21.63 4.76 0.18
N GLU A 120 21.33 4.06 -0.90
CA GLU A 120 22.22 3.92 -2.05
C GLU A 120 22.48 5.30 -2.67
N CYS A 121 21.43 6.06 -2.97
CA CYS A 121 21.55 7.42 -3.48
C CYS A 121 22.37 8.36 -2.58
N LEU A 122 22.11 8.34 -1.28
CA LEU A 122 22.87 9.14 -0.31
C LEU A 122 24.35 8.73 -0.32
N THR A 123 24.63 7.42 -0.37
CA THR A 123 25.98 6.88 -0.42
C THR A 123 26.71 7.31 -1.70
N ASP A 124 26.05 7.28 -2.86
CA ASP A 124 26.62 7.72 -4.15
C ASP A 124 26.95 9.21 -4.17
N MET A 125 26.21 10.00 -3.39
CA MET A 125 26.51 11.41 -3.16
C MET A 125 27.61 11.65 -2.10
N GLY A 126 28.17 10.59 -1.51
CA GLY A 126 29.18 10.67 -0.46
C GLY A 126 28.62 10.96 0.94
N ILE A 127 27.31 10.80 1.15
CA ILE A 127 26.64 10.99 2.43
C ILE A 127 26.46 9.63 3.10
N THR A 128 27.02 9.47 4.31
CA THR A 128 26.80 8.26 5.11
C THR A 128 25.34 8.18 5.55
N PRO A 129 24.59 7.12 5.18
CA PRO A 129 23.18 7.05 5.53
C PRO A 129 22.94 6.81 7.02
N GLY A 130 21.86 7.40 7.55
CA GLY A 130 21.34 7.17 8.89
C GLY A 130 20.96 5.71 9.15
N LYS A 131 20.74 5.35 10.42
CA LYS A 131 20.46 3.96 10.84
C LYS A 131 18.96 3.65 11.00
N ASP A 132 18.12 4.62 10.72
CA ASP A 132 16.66 4.57 10.88
C ASP A 132 15.98 5.43 9.82
N ALA A 133 14.69 5.18 9.61
CA ALA A 133 13.92 5.82 8.55
C ALA A 133 13.85 7.35 8.72
N ASP A 134 13.63 7.84 9.94
CA ASP A 134 13.53 9.28 10.20
C ASP A 134 14.82 10.01 9.83
N THR A 135 15.97 9.45 10.21
CA THR A 135 17.28 10.01 9.85
C THR A 135 17.51 9.99 8.35
N ILE A 136 17.13 8.92 7.65
CA ILE A 136 17.26 8.86 6.18
C ILE A 136 16.38 9.92 5.51
N LEU A 137 15.13 10.08 5.94
CA LEU A 137 14.23 11.10 5.37
C LEU A 137 14.79 12.51 5.58
N ALA A 138 15.28 12.81 6.78
CA ALA A 138 15.92 14.09 7.07
C ALA A 138 17.14 14.32 6.16
N GLN A 139 17.99 13.31 5.96
CA GLN A 139 19.13 13.40 5.05
C GLN A 139 18.72 13.62 3.59
N VAL A 140 17.65 12.96 3.13
CA VAL A 140 17.09 13.16 1.78
C VAL A 140 16.60 14.61 1.60
N GLU A 141 15.89 15.15 2.60
CA GLU A 141 15.40 16.53 2.57
C GLU A 141 16.55 17.56 2.61
N GLU A 142 17.52 17.37 3.52
CA GLU A 142 18.65 18.29 3.73
C GLU A 142 19.66 18.28 2.58
N SER A 143 19.87 17.12 1.94
CA SER A 143 20.85 16.97 0.86
C SER A 143 20.38 17.57 -0.47
N GLY A 144 19.09 17.90 -0.59
CA GLY A 144 18.49 18.30 -1.87
C GLY A 144 18.50 17.18 -2.91
N LEU A 145 18.50 15.92 -2.46
CA LEU A 145 18.48 14.74 -3.31
C LEU A 145 17.29 14.80 -4.28
N ASP A 146 17.55 14.69 -5.58
CA ASP A 146 16.49 14.48 -6.56
C ASP A 146 16.02 13.03 -6.49
N VAL A 147 15.06 12.78 -5.61
CA VAL A 147 14.52 11.44 -5.35
C VAL A 147 14.06 10.72 -6.61
N GLN A 148 13.61 11.44 -7.65
CA GLN A 148 13.18 10.81 -8.90
C GLN A 148 14.33 10.10 -9.62
N ARG A 149 15.57 10.57 -9.43
CA ARG A 149 16.76 9.95 -10.03
C ARG A 149 17.17 8.69 -9.31
N CYS A 150 16.81 8.52 -8.04
CA CYS A 150 17.08 7.30 -7.27
C CYS A 150 16.31 6.09 -7.80
N PHE A 151 15.13 6.32 -8.38
CA PHE A 151 14.26 5.26 -8.91
C PHE A 151 14.34 5.13 -10.43
N ALA A 152 15.16 5.94 -11.10
CA ALA A 152 15.34 5.83 -12.54
C ALA A 152 16.22 4.62 -12.87
N PRO A 153 15.84 3.75 -13.81
CA PRO A 153 16.73 2.67 -14.24
C PRO A 153 18.00 3.29 -14.82
N GLU A 154 19.16 2.91 -14.28
CA GLU A 154 20.44 3.26 -14.89
C GLU A 154 20.44 2.77 -16.34
N LYS A 155 20.77 3.66 -17.27
CA LYS A 155 20.87 3.35 -18.69
C LYS A 155 22.20 2.70 -19.03
#